data_AF-F4P6B8-F1
#
_entry.id   AF-F4P6B8-F1
#
_cell.length_a   1.000
_cell.length_b   1.000
_cell.length_c   1.000
_cell.angle_alpha   90.00
_cell.angle_beta   90.00
_cell.angle_gamma   90.00
#
_symmetry.space_group_name_H-M   'P 1'
#
loop_
_entity.id
_entity.type
_entity.pdbx_description
1 polymer ?
#
loop_
_entity_poly.entity_id
_entity_poly.type
_entity_poly.pdbx_seq_one_letter_code
_entity_poly.pdbx_strand_id
1 'polypeptide(L)'
;MDGFVGGALKLKGTTSGSKISKKNKKSKKTSHTTPGSNDTSTTHTTTESKEKSVDSGMTEAERKFREVQRKRLDAKAEKIASKSHKERVADLNAYLESLSEHHDIPRVGPG
;
A
#
# COMPACT_ATOMS: atom_id res chain seq x y z
N MET A 1 32.81 -21.90 -21.37
CA MET A 1 31.64 -21.04 -21.14
C MET A 1 30.42 -21.94 -21.22
N ASP A 2 30.15 -22.65 -20.13
CA ASP A 2 29.09 -23.66 -20.09
C ASP A 2 27.75 -22.97 -19.83
N GLY A 3 26.87 -23.03 -20.84
CA GLY A 3 25.54 -22.44 -20.80
C GLY A 3 24.62 -23.21 -19.85
N PHE A 4 24.02 -22.50 -18.90
CA PHE A 4 22.97 -23.04 -18.04
C PHE A 4 21.69 -23.26 -18.86
N VAL A 5 21.32 -24.53 -19.09
CA VAL A 5 20.06 -24.92 -19.74
C VAL A 5 18.94 -24.88 -18.69
N GLY A 6 18.05 -23.90 -18.83
CA GLY A 6 16.88 -23.72 -17.96
C GLY A 6 15.85 -24.84 -18.13
N GLY A 7 15.82 -25.79 -17.19
CA GLY A 7 14.76 -26.78 -17.04
C GLY A 7 13.68 -26.33 -16.07
N ALA A 8 12.40 -26.53 -16.43
CA ALA A 8 11.27 -26.21 -15.55
C ALA A 8 11.28 -27.06 -14.27
N LEU A 9 11.15 -26.40 -13.12
CA LEU A 9 11.16 -27.00 -11.79
C LEU A 9 9.95 -27.93 -11.60
N LYS A 10 10.17 -29.24 -11.54
CA LYS A 10 9.12 -30.24 -11.27
C LYS A 10 9.08 -30.51 -9.77
N LEU A 11 8.10 -29.93 -9.08
CA LEU A 11 7.86 -30.25 -7.67
C LEU A 11 7.20 -31.63 -7.56
N LYS A 12 7.92 -32.59 -6.99
CA LYS A 12 7.37 -33.89 -6.62
C LYS A 12 6.55 -33.70 -5.33
N GLY A 13 5.24 -33.53 -5.46
CA GLY A 13 4.36 -33.46 -4.28
C GLY A 13 2.92 -32.99 -4.49
N THR A 14 2.53 -32.49 -5.67
CA THR A 14 1.15 -32.03 -5.88
C THR A 14 0.34 -33.04 -6.69
N THR A 15 -0.11 -34.10 -6.02
CA THR A 15 -1.25 -34.87 -6.51
C THR A 15 -2.52 -34.05 -6.35
N SER A 16 -2.80 -33.19 -7.33
CA SER A 16 -4.16 -32.81 -7.75
C SER A 16 -4.05 -31.80 -8.88
N GLY A 17 -4.35 -32.27 -10.10
CA GLY A 17 -4.34 -31.45 -11.30
C GLY A 17 -5.35 -30.32 -11.20
N SER A 18 -4.86 -29.08 -11.19
CA SER A 18 -5.70 -27.93 -11.50
C SER A 18 -5.43 -27.51 -12.95
N LYS A 19 -6.21 -28.10 -13.86
CA LYS A 19 -6.30 -27.70 -15.26
C LYS A 19 -6.91 -26.29 -15.30
N ILE A 20 -6.10 -25.28 -15.57
CA ILE A 20 -6.60 -23.92 -15.83
C ILE A 20 -7.35 -23.94 -17.17
N SER A 21 -8.69 -24.01 -17.11
CA SER A 21 -9.55 -23.88 -18.27
C SER A 21 -9.61 -22.40 -18.71
N LYS A 22 -9.05 -22.08 -19.88
CA LYS A 22 -9.25 -20.77 -20.53
C LYS A 22 -10.70 -20.66 -21.00
N LYS A 23 -11.51 -19.83 -20.35
CA LYS A 23 -12.85 -19.45 -20.82
C LYS A 23 -12.81 -18.03 -21.40
N ASN A 24 -12.86 -17.94 -22.72
CA ASN A 24 -13.16 -16.70 -23.44
C ASN A 24 -14.68 -16.49 -23.47
N LYS A 25 -15.17 -15.31 -23.06
CA LYS A 25 -16.45 -14.77 -23.56
C LYS A 25 -16.44 -13.24 -23.58
N LYS A 26 -16.90 -12.73 -24.72
CA LYS A 26 -16.83 -11.37 -25.26
C LYS A 26 -17.94 -10.45 -24.73
N SER A 27 -17.56 -9.18 -24.60
CA SER A 27 -18.31 -7.91 -24.73
C SER A 27 -19.41 -7.49 -23.73
N LYS A 28 -19.28 -6.20 -23.35
CA LYS A 28 -20.30 -5.12 -23.29
C LYS A 28 -20.86 -4.75 -21.90
N LYS A 29 -20.29 -3.69 -21.30
CA LYS A 29 -20.94 -2.38 -21.04
C LYS A 29 -20.03 -1.52 -20.14
N THR A 30 -19.74 -0.32 -20.60
CA THR A 30 -19.21 0.79 -19.80
C THR A 30 -20.30 1.30 -18.88
N SER A 31 -20.13 1.15 -17.58
CA SER A 31 -20.88 1.90 -16.58
C SER A 31 -19.96 2.19 -15.39
N HIS A 32 -19.76 3.48 -15.17
CA HIS A 32 -19.07 4.06 -14.03
C HIS A 32 -19.55 3.46 -12.72
N THR A 33 -18.67 2.73 -12.03
CA THR A 33 -18.59 2.65 -10.57
C THR A 33 -17.24 2.02 -10.27
N THR A 34 -16.26 2.80 -9.82
CA THR A 34 -15.12 2.24 -9.10
C THR A 34 -15.56 2.12 -7.64
N PRO A 35 -15.88 0.92 -7.11
CA PRO A 35 -15.82 0.76 -5.68
C PRO A 35 -14.34 0.84 -5.33
N GLY A 36 -13.96 1.90 -4.62
CA GLY A 36 -12.67 1.96 -3.96
C GLY A 36 -12.57 0.73 -3.07
N SER A 37 -11.74 -0.22 -3.49
CA SER A 37 -11.36 -1.38 -2.72
C SER A 37 -10.45 -0.93 -1.58
N ASN A 38 -11.02 -0.21 -0.62
CA ASN A 38 -10.47 -0.14 0.72
C ASN A 38 -10.83 -1.46 1.40
N ASP A 39 -10.03 -2.49 1.12
CA ASP A 39 -9.94 -3.67 1.97
C ASP A 39 -9.35 -3.21 3.32
N THR A 40 -10.19 -2.56 4.10
CA THR A 40 -9.97 -2.28 5.52
C THR A 40 -10.60 -3.46 6.24
N SER A 41 -10.01 -4.64 6.05
CA SER A 41 -10.28 -5.78 6.92
C SER A 41 -9.67 -5.46 8.29
N THR A 42 -10.51 -4.76 9.06
CA THR A 42 -10.59 -4.76 10.51
C THR A 42 -9.93 -6.01 11.11
N THR A 43 -8.67 -5.88 11.48
CA THR A 43 -7.96 -6.78 12.39
C THR A 43 -7.68 -5.99 13.66
N HIS A 44 -8.76 -5.48 14.26
CA HIS A 44 -8.73 -5.12 15.67
C HIS A 44 -8.95 -6.38 16.49
N THR A 45 -8.22 -6.45 17.59
CA THR A 45 -8.17 -7.51 18.61
C THR A 45 -7.09 -8.58 18.39
N THR A 46 -6.14 -8.64 19.33
CA THR A 46 -5.09 -9.68 19.57
C THR A 46 -3.69 -9.54 18.92
N THR A 47 -3.02 -8.40 19.09
CA THR A 47 -1.57 -8.30 18.75
C THR A 47 -0.63 -8.06 19.95
N GLU A 48 -1.12 -7.60 21.10
CA GLU A 48 -0.25 -7.32 22.26
C GLU A 48 0.41 -8.59 22.85
N SER A 49 -0.26 -9.74 22.76
CA SER A 49 0.26 -11.03 23.24
C SER A 49 1.24 -11.70 22.26
N LYS A 50 1.29 -11.28 20.99
CA LYS A 50 2.19 -11.84 19.98
C LYS A 50 3.55 -11.15 19.94
N GLU A 51 3.67 -9.89 20.37
CA GLU A 51 4.92 -9.14 20.22
C GLU A 51 6.06 -9.69 21.10
N LYS A 52 5.74 -10.13 22.33
CA LYS A 52 6.73 -10.72 23.24
C LYS A 52 7.30 -12.05 22.75
N SER A 53 6.54 -12.81 21.94
CA SER A 53 7.01 -14.09 21.41
C SER A 53 7.85 -13.96 20.13
N VAL A 54 7.86 -12.79 19.46
CA VAL A 54 8.68 -12.60 18.24
C VAL A 54 10.09 -12.11 18.56
N ASP A 55 10.31 -11.51 19.73
CA ASP A 55 11.61 -10.92 20.09
C ASP A 55 12.69 -11.96 20.44
N SER A 56 12.30 -13.20 20.77
CA SER A 56 13.21 -14.25 21.25
C SER A 56 14.17 -14.81 20.19
N GLY A 57 14.05 -14.39 18.93
CA GLY A 57 14.92 -14.84 17.82
C GLY A 57 15.42 -13.71 16.92
N MET A 58 15.24 -12.44 17.31
CA MET A 58 15.61 -11.30 16.48
C MET A 58 17.02 -10.81 16.74
N THR A 59 17.66 -10.33 15.68
CA THR A 59 18.93 -9.62 15.78
C THR A 59 18.72 -8.24 16.41
N GLU A 60 19.77 -7.66 17.00
CA GLU A 60 19.69 -6.32 17.62
C GLU A 60 19.24 -5.24 16.63
N ALA A 61 19.64 -5.37 15.36
CA ALA A 61 19.24 -4.47 14.29
C ALA A 61 17.73 -4.56 14.01
N GLU A 62 17.17 -5.77 13.96
CA GLU A 62 15.73 -6.00 13.77
C GLU A 62 14.91 -5.46 14.94
N ARG A 63 15.39 -5.63 16.18
CA ARG A 63 14.74 -5.08 17.38
C ARG A 63 14.65 -3.55 17.31
N LYS A 64 15.77 -2.87 17.02
CA LYS A 64 15.82 -1.40 16.86
C LYS A 64 14.89 -0.93 15.73
N PHE A 65 14.87 -1.63 14.60
CA PHE A 65 13.99 -1.28 13.48
C PHE A 65 12.52 -1.40 13.86
N ARG A 66 12.12 -2.46 14.56
CA ARG A 66 10.75 -2.64 15.07
C ARG A 66 10.35 -1.53 16.03
N GLU A 67 11.22 -1.18 16.98
CA GLU A 67 10.95 -0.08 17.91
C GLU A 67 10.74 1.25 17.18
N VAL A 68 11.57 1.54 16.17
CA VAL A 68 11.42 2.74 15.34
C VAL A 68 10.13 2.70 14.53
N GLN A 69 9.76 1.54 13.98
CA GLN A 69 8.47 1.39 13.29
C GLN A 69 7.31 1.65 14.24
N ARG A 70 7.32 1.05 15.44
CA ARG A 70 6.28 1.25 16.45
C ARG A 70 6.11 2.72 16.78
N LYS A 71 7.21 3.40 17.12
CA LYS A 71 7.22 4.86 17.38
C LYS A 71 6.65 5.67 16.21
N ARG A 72 6.96 5.30 14.97
CA ARG A 72 6.43 5.98 13.77
C ARG A 72 4.94 5.71 13.57
N LEU A 73 4.47 4.51 13.87
CA LEU A 73 3.06 4.15 13.79
C LEU A 73 2.25 4.90 14.85
N ASP A 74 2.74 4.96 16.09
CA ASP A 74 2.12 5.70 17.19
C ASP A 74 2.00 7.19 16.82
N ALA A 75 3.10 7.81 16.36
CA ALA A 75 3.09 9.21 15.94
C ALA A 75 2.18 9.48 14.73
N LYS A 76 2.00 8.51 13.82
CA LYS A 76 1.02 8.62 12.72
C LYS A 76 -0.41 8.50 13.24
N ALA A 77 -0.65 7.58 14.17
CA ALA A 77 -1.96 7.38 14.78
C ALA A 77 -2.41 8.64 15.52
N GLU A 78 -1.54 9.25 16.32
CA GLU A 78 -1.80 10.53 17.01
C GLU A 78 -2.16 11.65 16.01
N LYS A 79 -1.41 11.78 14.91
CA LYS A 79 -1.67 12.80 13.88
C LYS A 79 -2.96 12.58 13.10
N ILE A 80 -3.35 11.32 12.89
CA ILE A 80 -4.61 11.00 12.20
C ILE A 80 -5.79 11.17 13.16
N ALA A 81 -5.61 10.80 14.42
CA ALA A 81 -6.63 10.95 15.47
C ALA A 81 -6.92 12.41 15.80
N SER A 82 -5.93 13.30 15.67
CA SER A 82 -6.10 14.72 16.00
C SER A 82 -6.97 15.49 15.01
N LYS A 83 -7.15 15.01 13.77
CA LYS A 83 -7.94 15.70 12.74
C LYS A 83 -9.12 14.86 12.27
N SER A 84 -10.31 15.45 12.29
CA SER A 84 -11.49 14.85 11.66
C SER A 84 -11.31 14.74 10.14
N HIS A 85 -12.02 13.81 9.49
CA HIS A 85 -12.01 13.72 8.03
C HIS A 85 -12.45 15.04 7.38
N LYS A 86 -13.47 15.69 7.96
CA LYS A 86 -13.96 16.99 7.48
C LYS A 86 -12.86 18.07 7.52
N GLU A 87 -12.09 18.12 8.60
CA GLU A 87 -10.97 19.05 8.75
C GLU A 87 -9.85 18.74 7.75
N ARG A 88 -9.51 17.46 7.55
CA ARG A 88 -8.52 17.06 6.53
C ARG A 88 -8.95 17.47 5.12
N VAL A 89 -10.24 17.36 4.81
CA VAL A 89 -10.78 17.80 3.51
C VAL A 89 -10.77 19.32 3.40
N ALA A 90 -11.15 20.04 4.46
CA ALA A 90 -11.09 21.50 4.49
C ALA A 90 -9.65 22.02 4.31
N ASP A 91 -8.69 21.47 5.05
CA ASP A 91 -7.27 21.79 4.93
C ASP A 91 -6.75 21.54 3.51
N LEU A 92 -7.14 20.41 2.91
CA LEU A 92 -6.75 20.07 1.54
C LEU A 92 -7.32 21.09 0.55
N ASN A 93 -8.61 21.43 0.67
CA ASN A 93 -9.25 22.39 -0.23
C ASN A 93 -8.63 23.78 -0.09
N ALA A 94 -8.39 24.24 1.14
CA ALA A 94 -7.70 25.51 1.39
C ALA A 94 -6.28 25.51 0.80
N TYR A 95 -5.54 24.41 0.90
CA TYR A 95 -4.24 24.26 0.26
C TYR A 95 -4.33 24.34 -1.27
N LEU A 96 -5.29 23.64 -1.88
CA LEU A 96 -5.51 23.67 -3.32
C LEU A 96 -5.93 25.07 -3.82
N GLU A 97 -6.74 25.79 -3.06
CA GLU A 97 -7.11 27.18 -3.36
C GLU A 97 -5.90 28.13 -3.28
N SER A 98 -4.94 27.85 -2.40
CA SER A 98 -3.72 28.64 -2.27
C SER A 98 -2.65 28.33 -3.31
N LEU A 99 -2.77 27.20 -4.02
CA LEU A 99 -1.81 26.84 -5.07
C LEU A 99 -2.01 27.73 -6.29
N SER A 100 -0.89 28.17 -6.87
CA SER A 100 -0.93 28.93 -8.12
C SER A 100 -1.50 28.07 -9.25
N GLU A 101 -2.45 28.62 -9.99
CA GLU A 101 -2.95 28.00 -11.22
C GLU A 101 -1.82 27.90 -12.26
N HIS A 102 -1.00 28.94 -12.36
CA HIS A 102 0.09 29.03 -13.32
C HIS A 102 1.43 28.72 -12.66
N HIS A 103 2.09 27.69 -13.17
CA HIS A 103 3.41 27.26 -12.74
C HIS A 103 4.54 27.82 -13.64
N ASP A 104 4.21 28.73 -14.56
CA ASP A 104 5.14 29.32 -15.51
C ASP A 104 5.11 30.85 -15.39
N ILE A 105 6.24 31.47 -15.73
CA ILE A 105 6.39 32.92 -15.68
C ILE A 105 5.71 33.50 -16.94
N PRO A 106 4.78 34.45 -16.80
CA PRO A 106 4.20 35.09 -17.96
C PRO A 106 5.30 35.73 -18.80
N ARG A 107 5.28 35.44 -20.10
CA ARG A 107 6.33 35.85 -21.03
C ARG A 107 6.36 37.37 -21.14
N VAL A 108 7.41 37.98 -20.59
CA VAL A 108 7.66 39.42 -20.67
C VAL A 108 8.22 39.75 -22.05
N GLY A 109 7.45 40.50 -22.84
CA GLY A 109 7.91 41.00 -24.13
C GLY A 109 8.84 42.20 -23.95
N PRO A 110 9.93 42.33 -24.74
CA PRO A 110 10.75 43.53 -24.72
C PRO A 110 9.94 44.69 -25.31
N GLY A 111 9.59 45.64 -24.44
CA GLY A 111 9.26 47.02 -24.81
C GLY A 111 10.51 47.87 -24.69
#